data_AF-A0A364NRC4-F1
#
_entry.id   AF-A0A364NRC4-F1
#
_cell.length_a   1.000
_cell.length_b   1.000
_cell.length_c   1.000
_cell.angle_alpha   90.00
_cell.angle_beta   90.00
_cell.angle_gamma   90.00
#
_symmetry.space_group_name_H-M   'P 1'
#
loop_
_entity.id
_entity.type
_entity.pdbx_description
1 polymer ?
#
loop_
_entity_poly.entity_id
_entity_poly.type
_entity_poly.pdbx_seq_one_letter_code
_entity_poly.pdbx_strand_id
1 'polypeptide(L)' 'MYVTQIDEKIVKGIKVRTRNADEMNPDSSKISGLWQRFYGDIFSNLAPGASILGVYCNYESDFTGEFDVVAVSAVHE' A
#
# COMPACT_ATOMS: atom_id res chain seq x y z
N MET A 1 21.72 9.09 8.97
CA MET A 1 21.23 8.23 7.88
C MET A 1 21.85 6.86 8.08
N TYR A 2 21.04 5.81 8.21
CA TYR A 2 21.53 4.44 8.28
C TYR A 2 21.07 3.70 7.04
N VAL A 3 21.95 2.88 6.46
CA VAL A 3 21.66 2.06 5.30
C VAL A 3 21.81 0.61 5.74
N THR A 4 20.79 -0.20 5.47
CA THR A 4 20.81 -1.63 5.73
C THR A 4 20.25 -2.36 4.52
N GLN A 5 20.71 -3.58 4.31
CA GLN A 5 20.09 -4.49 3.35
C GLN A 5 18.79 -5.05 3.95
N ILE A 6 17.78 -5.23 3.11
CA ILE A 6 16.51 -5.87 3.46
C ILE A 6 16.30 -6.99 2.43
N ASP A 7 15.89 -8.17 2.90
CA ASP A 7 15.56 -9.28 2.02
C ASP A 7 14.26 -9.04 1.26
N GLU A 8 14.17 -9.58 0.05
CA GLU A 8 12.95 -9.52 -0.76
C GLU A 8 11.81 -10.27 -0.06
N LYS A 9 10.58 -9.76 -0.20
CA LYS A 9 9.38 -10.37 0.37
C LYS A 9 8.24 -10.38 -0.61
N ILE A 10 7.61 -11.55 -0.76
CA ILE A 10 6.37 -11.69 -1.53
C ILE A 10 5.20 -11.20 -0.68
N VAL A 11 4.40 -10.32 -1.25
CA VAL A 11 3.23 -9.72 -0.59
C VAL A 11 2.00 -9.83 -1.48
N LYS A 12 0.82 -9.89 -0.87
CA LYS A 12 -0.47 -9.92 -1.57
C LYS A 12 -1.44 -8.93 -0.94
N GLY A 13 -2.23 -8.28 -1.77
CA GLY A 13 -3.15 -7.23 -1.32
C GLY A 13 -3.92 -6.57 -2.45
N ILE A 14 -4.56 -5.44 -2.11
CA ILE A 14 -5.34 -4.63 -3.05
C ILE A 14 -4.60 -3.34 -3.38
N LYS A 15 -4.88 -2.80 -4.57
CA LYS A 15 -4.14 -1.70 -5.17
C LYS A 15 -5.06 -0.56 -5.59
N VAL A 16 -4.57 0.67 -5.49
CA VAL A 16 -5.11 1.83 -6.18
C VAL A 16 -3.99 2.61 -6.86
N ARG A 17 -4.31 3.30 -7.96
CA ARG A 17 -3.38 4.24 -8.63
C ARG A 17 -3.80 5.68 -8.33
N THR A 18 -2.83 6.47 -7.88
CA THR A 18 -3.04 7.84 -7.42
C THR A 18 -1.80 8.69 -7.64
N ARG A 19 -1.85 9.96 -7.24
CA ARG A 19 -0.72 10.90 -7.23
C ARG A 19 -0.81 11.80 -6.01
N ASN A 20 0.29 12.43 -5.64
CA ASN A 20 0.33 13.27 -4.44
C ASN A 20 -0.72 14.39 -4.45
N ALA A 21 -1.00 15.00 -5.60
CA ALA A 21 -2.02 16.04 -5.72
C ALA A 21 -3.45 15.53 -5.43
N ASP A 22 -3.78 14.29 -5.83
CA ASP A 22 -5.09 13.69 -5.56
C ASP A 22 -5.26 13.40 -4.06
N GLU A 23 -4.19 12.97 -3.38
CA GLU A 23 -4.21 12.60 -1.96
C GLU A 23 -4.21 13.81 -1.01
N MET A 24 -3.74 14.98 -1.46
CA MET A 24 -3.80 16.22 -0.67
C MET A 24 -5.20 16.83 -0.62
N ASN A 25 -6.11 16.42 -1.52
CA ASN A 25 -7.50 16.85 -1.50
C ASN A 25 -8.39 15.72 -0.96
N PRO A 26 -9.10 15.93 0.17
CA PRO A 26 -9.97 14.91 0.77
C PRO A 26 -10.98 14.29 -0.22
N ASP A 27 -11.52 15.09 -1.15
CA ASP A 27 -12.56 14.64 -2.10
C ASP A 27 -12.03 13.71 -3.19
N SER A 28 -10.73 13.78 -3.50
CA SER A 28 -10.07 12.93 -4.50
C SER A 28 -9.15 11.88 -3.90
N SER A 29 -8.93 11.90 -2.58
CA SER A 29 -8.02 10.99 -1.90
C SER A 29 -8.48 9.53 -2.05
N LYS A 30 -7.55 8.65 -2.40
CA LYS A 30 -7.85 7.23 -2.69
C LYS A 30 -7.23 6.30 -1.65
N ILE A 31 -6.17 6.73 -0.94
CA ILE A 31 -5.47 5.89 0.04
C ILE A 31 -6.37 5.56 1.24
N SER A 32 -7.20 6.51 1.70
CA SER A 32 -8.16 6.28 2.79
C SER A 32 -9.17 5.17 2.44
N GLY A 33 -9.77 5.25 1.24
CA GLY A 33 -10.69 4.25 0.72
C GLY A 33 -10.03 2.89 0.47
N LEU A 34 -8.76 2.86 0.06
CA LEU A 34 -7.98 1.63 -0.07
C LEU A 34 -7.89 0.90 1.28
N TRP A 35 -7.52 1.61 2.35
CA TRP A 35 -7.41 1.02 3.69
C TRP A 35 -8.77 0.59 4.24
N GLN A 36 -9.83 1.38 4.02
CA GLN A 36 -11.18 1.00 4.43
C GLN A 36 -11.61 -0.33 3.79
N ARG A 37 -11.35 -0.52 2.49
CA ARG A 37 -11.63 -1.79 1.79
C ARG A 37 -10.74 -2.92 2.31
N PHE A 38 -9.45 -2.67 2.54
CA PHE A 38 -8.55 -3.69 3.08
C PHE A 38 -9.04 -4.22 4.44
N TYR A 39 -9.43 -3.33 5.35
CA TYR A 39 -9.95 -3.72 6.66
C TYR A 39 -11.34 -4.36 6.60
N GLY A 40 -12.19 -3.94 5.67
CA GLY A 40 -13.51 -4.53 5.48
C GLY A 40 -13.46 -5.93 4.87
N ASP A 41 -12.63 -6.12 3.84
CA ASP A 41 -12.72 -7.29 2.96
C ASP A 41 -11.63 -8.34 3.23
N ILE A 42 -10.45 -7.92 3.72
CA ILE A 42 -9.25 -8.78 3.77
C ILE A 42 -8.82 -9.06 5.21
N PHE A 43 -8.81 -8.04 6.07
CA PHE A 43 -8.19 -8.11 7.39
C PHE A 43 -8.71 -9.26 8.27
N SER A 44 -10.01 -9.54 8.24
CA SER A 44 -10.63 -10.62 9.02
C SER A 44 -10.15 -12.02 8.63
N ASN A 45 -9.59 -12.19 7.43
CA ASN A 45 -9.06 -13.45 6.92
C ASN A 45 -7.55 -13.61 7.18
N LEU A 46 -6.90 -12.63 7.79
CA LEU A 46 -5.47 -12.68 8.08
C LEU A 46 -5.19 -13.48 9.35
N ALA A 47 -4.05 -14.19 9.37
CA ALA A 47 -3.58 -14.84 10.57
C ALA A 47 -3.28 -13.82 11.68
N PRO A 48 -3.49 -14.17 12.96
CA PRO A 48 -3.05 -13.33 14.07
C PRO A 48 -1.56 -12.98 13.95
N GLY A 49 -1.22 -11.70 14.03
CA GLY A 49 0.16 -11.22 13.89
C GLY A 49 0.65 -11.02 12.46
N ALA A 50 -0.21 -11.13 11.45
CA ALA A 50 0.16 -10.83 10.07
C ALA A 50 0.69 -9.39 9.92
N SER A 51 1.83 -9.23 9.22
CA SER A 51 2.41 -7.91 8.99
C SER A 51 1.63 -7.18 7.89
N ILE A 52 1.14 -5.98 8.19
CA ILE A 52 0.43 -5.12 7.24
C ILE A 52 1.38 -4.03 6.75
N LEU A 53 1.45 -3.85 5.43
CA LEU A 53 2.35 -2.87 4.79
C LEU A 53 1.59 -2.06 3.73
N GLY A 54 1.99 -0.81 3.54
CA GLY A 54 1.61 0.01 2.39
C GLY A 54 2.79 0.10 1.43
N VAL A 55 2.69 -0.55 0.28
CA VAL A 55 3.77 -0.57 -0.73
C VAL A 55 3.47 0.49 -1.79
N TYR A 56 4.43 1.39 -2.00
CA TYR A 56 4.38 2.39 -3.07
C TYR A 56 5.30 1.93 -4.20
N CYS A 57 4.76 1.73 -5.40
CA CYS A 57 5.50 1.18 -6.52
C CYS A 57 4.95 1.67 -7.87
N ASN A 58 5.56 1.21 -8.97
CA ASN A 58 5.13 1.53 -10.34
C ASN A 58 4.96 3.04 -10.58
N TYR A 59 5.93 3.82 -10.10
CA TYR A 59 6.00 5.26 -10.33
C TYR A 59 6.04 5.53 -11.84
N GLU A 60 5.17 6.43 -12.29
CA GLU A 60 5.20 6.96 -13.64
C GLU A 60 6.49 7.76 -13.90
N SER A 61 6.90 8.54 -12.90
CA SER A 61 8.07 9.42 -12.97
C SER A 61 8.70 9.63 -11.58
N ASP A 62 8.39 10.76 -10.95
CA ASP A 62 8.90 11.19 -9.65
C ASP A 62 7.73 11.49 -8.69
N PHE A 63 7.94 12.36 -7.71
CA PHE A 63 6.92 12.75 -6.73
C PHE A 63 5.70 13.47 -7.34
N THR A 64 5.77 13.90 -8.60
CA THR A 64 4.66 14.57 -9.30
C THR A 64 3.81 13.61 -10.13
N GLY A 65 4.35 12.45 -10.50
CA GLY A 65 3.67 11.45 -11.32
C GLY A 65 2.71 10.56 -10.54
N GLU A 66 1.98 9.73 -11.27
CA GLU A 66 1.17 8.70 -10.66
C GLU A 66 2.01 7.54 -10.09
N PHE A 67 1.49 6.91 -9.04
CA PHE A 67 2.05 5.73 -8.42
C PHE A 67 0.96 4.78 -7.96
N ASP A 68 1.32 3.52 -7.85
CA ASP A 68 0.46 2.51 -7.23
C ASP A 68 0.69 2.51 -5.71
N VAL A 69 -0.40 2.47 -4.94
CA VAL A 69 -0.38 2.15 -3.51
C VAL A 69 -1.06 0.80 -3.33
N VAL A 70 -0.35 -0.13 -2.69
CA VAL A 70 -0.84 -1.48 -2.41
C VAL A 70 -0.94 -1.69 -0.91
N ALA A 71 -2.16 -1.92 -0.41
CA ALA A 71 -2.38 -2.35 0.96
C ALA A 71 -2.25 -3.87 1.00
N VAL A 72 -1.19 -4.37 1.64
CA VAL A 72 -0.82 -5.78 1.62
C VAL A 72 -0.72 -6.37 3.01
N SER A 73 -0.92 -7.68 3.08
CA SER A 73 -0.39 -8.50 4.16
C SER A 73 0.84 -9.25 3.67
N ALA A 74 1.88 -9.29 4.50
CA ALA A 74 2.95 -10.25 4.38
C ALA A 74 2.37 -11.67 4.44
N VAL A 75 2.73 -12.49 3.47
CA VAL A 75 2.51 -13.93 3.59
C VAL A 75 3.62 -14.46 4.50
N HIS A 76 3.26 -15.10 5.61
CA HIS A 76 4.17 -16.01 6.28
C HIS A 76 4.11 -17.31 5.49
N GLU A 77 5.23 -17.68 4.86
CA GLU A 77 5.46 -19.07 4.43
C GLU A 77 5.82 -19.92 5.65
#